data_AF-A0A971WVR2-F1
#
_entry.id   AF-A0A971WVR2-F1
#
_cell.length_a   1.000
_cell.length_b   1.000
_cell.length_c   1.000
_cell.angle_alpha   90.00
_cell.angle_beta   90.00
_cell.angle_gamma   90.00
#
_symmetry.space_group_name_H-M   'P 1'
#
loop_
_entity.id
_entity.type
_entity.pdbx_description
1 polymer ?
#
loop_
_entity_poly.entity_id
_entity_poly.type
_entity_poly.pdbx_seq_one_letter_code
_entity_poly.pdbx_strand_id
1 'polypeptide(L)'
;MEISNADKRHPETDAEKQKLRTKYIVGIAGLIIAALLLIVFWPRNGEEFFDRTKLEFLTEASYANWFNPLIETYNESQEEVYVEIQYVSFGLVKQSLILAIVGESAPDIFTIPNEDFDYFVEHELLLPLETQDGKQVLGLDYPGIPGKICIFVATENKEAARKFLDYLVEAANEALITPENHSD
;
A
#
# COMPACT_ATOMS: atom_id res chain seq x y z
N MET A 1 65.47 50.33 -21.10
CA MET A 1 64.56 50.04 -19.99
C MET A 1 63.16 49.91 -20.59
N GLU A 2 62.47 48.84 -20.23
CA GLU A 2 61.08 48.45 -20.53
C GLU A 2 60.67 48.20 -22.00
N ILE A 3 60.81 46.93 -22.37
CA ILE A 3 60.07 46.25 -23.43
C ILE A 3 58.61 46.11 -22.96
N SER A 4 57.69 46.70 -23.74
CA SER A 4 56.24 46.55 -23.58
C SER A 4 55.86 45.07 -23.67
N ASN A 5 55.33 44.52 -22.57
CA ASN A 5 54.70 43.20 -22.57
C ASN A 5 53.37 43.28 -23.33
N ALA A 6 53.41 42.95 -24.62
CA ALA A 6 52.21 42.72 -25.41
C ALA A 6 51.48 41.48 -24.86
N ASP A 7 50.30 41.73 -24.29
CA ASP A 7 49.32 40.74 -23.85
C ASP A 7 48.93 39.82 -25.03
N LYS A 8 49.53 38.62 -25.08
CA LYS A 8 49.23 37.59 -26.08
C LYS A 8 47.95 36.83 -25.70
N ARG A 9 46.80 37.50 -25.71
CA ARG A 9 45.52 36.80 -25.78
C ARG A 9 45.18 36.56 -27.24
N HIS A 10 45.34 35.32 -27.69
CA HIS A 10 44.82 34.86 -28.97
C HIS A 10 43.29 35.08 -28.95
N PRO A 11 42.70 35.91 -29.82
CA PRO A 11 41.26 36.09 -29.81
C PRO A 11 40.62 34.78 -30.24
N GLU A 12 39.91 34.11 -29.32
CA GLU A 12 39.13 32.92 -29.64
C GLU A 12 38.23 33.22 -30.83
N THR A 13 38.45 32.49 -31.92
CA THR A 13 37.72 32.69 -33.17
C THR A 13 36.25 32.34 -32.94
N ASP A 14 35.30 33.03 -33.58
CA ASP A 14 33.86 32.78 -33.34
C ASP A 14 33.45 31.31 -33.56
N ALA A 15 34.17 30.59 -34.42
CA ALA A 15 34.04 29.15 -34.63
C ALA A 15 34.47 28.31 -33.41
N GLU A 16 35.53 28.71 -32.69
CA GLU A 16 35.95 28.08 -31.44
C GLU A 16 34.93 28.33 -30.32
N LYS A 17 34.43 29.57 -30.22
CA LYS A 17 33.34 29.90 -29.29
C LYS A 17 32.07 29.09 -29.58
N GLN A 18 31.71 28.90 -30.85
CA GLN A 18 30.55 28.09 -31.24
C GLN A 18 30.74 26.61 -30.91
N LYS A 19 31.95 26.07 -31.11
CA LYS A 19 32.29 24.69 -30.76
C LYS A 19 32.26 24.47 -29.24
N LEU A 20 32.73 25.44 -28.46
CA LEU A 20 32.63 25.42 -27.01
C LEU A 20 31.17 25.47 -26.54
N ARG A 21 30.36 26.39 -27.08
CA ARG A 21 28.92 26.49 -26.76
C ARG A 21 28.15 25.19 -27.07
N THR A 22 28.45 24.54 -28.20
CA THR A 22 27.82 23.27 -28.57
C THR A 22 28.16 22.15 -27.58
N LYS A 23 29.43 22.06 -27.14
CA LYS A 23 29.84 21.11 -26.09
C LYS A 23 29.13 21.38 -24.76
N TYR A 24 28.98 22.65 -24.37
CA TYR A 24 28.23 23.01 -23.15
C TYR A 24 26.75 22.63 -23.25
N ILE A 25 26.10 22.89 -24.38
CA ILE A 25 24.68 22.54 -24.58
C ILE A 25 24.47 21.02 -24.50
N VAL A 26 25.34 20.23 -25.15
CA VAL A 26 25.27 18.77 -25.09
C VAL A 26 25.56 18.26 -23.67
N GLY A 27 26.52 18.87 -22.97
CA GLY A 27 26.81 18.55 -21.57
C GLY A 27 25.63 18.82 -20.64
N ILE A 28 24.98 19.98 -20.78
CA ILE A 28 23.80 20.35 -19.98
C ILE A 28 22.62 19.43 -20.30
N ALA A 29 22.36 19.17 -21.58
CA ALA A 29 21.29 18.26 -22.00
C ALA A 29 21.50 16.84 -21.44
N GLY A 30 22.73 16.32 -21.47
CA GLY A 30 23.07 15.04 -20.86
C GLY A 30 22.85 15.03 -19.35
N LEU A 31 23.18 16.12 -18.65
CA LEU A 31 23.00 16.25 -17.21
C LEU A 31 21.52 16.30 -16.83
N ILE A 32 20.68 16.98 -17.62
CA ILE A 32 19.23 17.00 -17.43
C ILE A 32 18.64 15.60 -17.65
N ILE A 33 19.03 14.90 -18.72
CA ILE A 33 18.54 13.54 -18.98
C ILE A 33 18.98 12.59 -17.86
N ALA A 34 20.23 12.68 -17.39
CA ALA A 34 20.71 11.89 -16.26
C ALA A 34 19.94 12.21 -14.97
N ALA A 35 19.63 13.48 -14.70
CA ALA A 35 18.82 13.88 -13.55
C ALA A 35 17.38 13.39 -13.65
N LEU A 36 16.77 13.40 -14.84
CA LEU A 36 15.43 12.84 -15.06
C LEU A 36 15.42 11.32 -14.91
N LEU A 37 16.43 10.63 -15.44
CA LEU A 37 16.60 9.19 -15.24
C LEU A 37 16.82 8.88 -13.77
N LEU A 38 17.62 9.68 -13.05
CA LEU A 38 17.71 9.57 -11.61
C LEU A 38 16.33 9.79 -10.99
N ILE A 39 15.57 10.85 -11.27
CA ILE A 39 14.23 11.01 -10.67
C ILE A 39 13.27 9.83 -10.96
N VAL A 40 13.35 9.21 -12.14
CA VAL A 40 12.52 8.05 -12.52
C VAL A 40 12.99 6.75 -11.89
N PHE A 41 14.30 6.53 -11.79
CA PHE A 41 14.93 5.29 -11.31
C PHE A 41 15.48 5.38 -9.89
N TRP A 42 15.45 6.56 -9.27
CA TRP A 42 15.87 6.79 -7.90
C TRP A 42 14.76 6.32 -6.98
N PRO A 43 15.08 5.50 -5.97
CA PRO A 43 14.09 5.02 -5.03
C PRO A 43 13.43 6.22 -4.35
N ARG A 44 12.12 6.37 -4.56
CA ARG A 44 11.32 7.34 -3.80
C ARG A 44 11.34 6.87 -2.35
N ASN A 45 11.95 7.66 -1.48
CA ASN A 45 11.89 7.45 -0.03
C ASN A 45 10.44 7.63 0.44
N GLY A 46 9.66 6.58 0.34
CA GLY A 46 8.60 6.21 1.28
C GLY A 46 9.17 5.12 2.18
N GLU A 47 8.68 5.06 3.41
CA GLU A 47 9.30 4.37 4.55
C GLU A 47 9.70 2.90 4.30
N GLU A 48 10.74 2.47 5.03
CA GLU A 48 11.50 1.22 4.93
C GLU A 48 10.67 -0.06 5.13
N PHE A 49 9.79 -0.40 4.18
CA PHE A 49 8.96 -1.62 4.24
C PHE A 49 9.12 -2.54 3.03
N PHE A 50 10.11 -2.30 2.16
CA PHE A 50 10.26 -2.96 0.86
C PHE A 50 10.47 -4.49 0.91
N ASP A 51 10.91 -5.06 2.03
CA ASP A 51 11.06 -6.51 2.17
C ASP A 51 9.78 -7.20 2.68
N ARG A 52 8.77 -6.44 3.10
CA ARG A 52 7.53 -6.99 3.65
C ARG A 52 6.46 -7.12 2.57
N THR A 53 5.75 -8.24 2.60
CA THR A 53 4.54 -8.43 1.79
C THR A 53 3.47 -7.45 2.28
N LYS A 54 3.12 -6.49 1.44
CA LYS A 54 2.04 -5.55 1.72
C LYS A 54 0.69 -6.22 1.51
N LEU A 55 -0.19 -6.12 2.50
CA LEU A 55 -1.60 -6.49 2.42
C LEU A 55 -2.46 -5.24 2.53
N GLU A 56 -3.43 -5.08 1.63
CA GLU A 56 -4.40 -4.00 1.67
C GLU A 56 -5.70 -4.48 2.32
N PHE A 57 -6.13 -3.77 3.38
CA PHE A 57 -7.38 -4.05 4.09
C PHE A 57 -8.34 -2.87 3.97
N LEU A 58 -9.46 -3.03 3.27
CA LEU A 58 -10.49 -2.00 3.15
C LEU A 58 -11.64 -2.22 4.13
N THR A 59 -11.98 -1.20 4.90
CA THR A 59 -13.14 -1.25 5.82
C THR A 59 -13.79 0.12 6.01
N GLU A 60 -14.90 0.14 6.73
CA GLU A 60 -15.59 1.37 7.07
C GLU A 60 -14.86 2.14 8.18
N ALA A 61 -14.81 3.47 8.06
CA ALA A 61 -14.15 4.36 9.01
C ALA A 61 -14.72 4.29 10.44
N SER A 62 -15.99 3.86 10.59
CA SER A 62 -16.60 3.66 11.92
C SER A 62 -15.88 2.62 12.77
N TYR A 63 -15.15 1.68 12.13
CA TYR A 63 -14.40 0.63 12.80
C TYR A 63 -12.94 0.99 13.09
N ALA A 64 -12.53 2.25 12.85
CA ALA A 64 -11.12 2.63 12.97
C ALA A 64 -10.54 2.42 14.38
N ASN A 65 -11.32 2.74 15.42
CA ASN A 65 -10.89 2.53 16.80
C ASN A 65 -10.73 1.06 17.18
N TRP A 66 -11.38 0.14 16.46
CA TRP A 66 -11.22 -1.30 16.66
C TRP A 66 -10.01 -1.84 15.89
N PHE A 67 -9.86 -1.47 14.61
CA PHE A 67 -8.83 -2.08 13.77
C PHE A 67 -7.45 -1.44 13.90
N ASN A 68 -7.34 -0.13 14.11
CA ASN A 68 -6.04 0.53 14.24
C ASN A 68 -5.12 -0.12 15.28
N PRO A 69 -5.52 -0.30 16.55
CA PRO A 69 -4.61 -0.88 17.54
C PRO A 69 -4.20 -2.32 17.22
N LEU A 70 -5.09 -3.11 16.62
CA LEU A 70 -4.81 -4.48 16.21
C LEU A 70 -3.82 -4.53 15.04
N ILE A 71 -3.99 -3.66 14.06
CA ILE A 71 -3.11 -3.59 12.89
C ILE A 71 -1.75 -3.02 13.24
N GLU A 72 -1.69 -2.02 14.11
CA GLU A 72 -0.44 -1.50 14.66
C GLU A 72 0.32 -2.61 15.40
N THR A 73 -0.35 -3.32 16.31
CA THR A 73 0.24 -4.45 17.05
C THR A 73 0.73 -5.56 16.10
N TYR A 74 -0.08 -5.92 15.10
CA TYR A 74 0.31 -6.90 14.08
C TYR A 74 1.55 -6.45 13.32
N ASN A 75 1.54 -5.23 12.79
CA ASN A 75 2.63 -4.67 11.98
C ASN A 75 3.94 -4.46 12.76
N GLU A 76 3.87 -4.25 14.08
CA GLU A 76 5.02 -4.20 14.98
C GLU A 76 5.59 -5.60 15.27
N SER A 77 4.73 -6.62 15.31
CA SER A 77 5.13 -8.01 15.60
C SER A 77 5.63 -8.79 14.38
N GLN A 78 5.23 -8.39 13.17
CA GLN A 78 5.51 -9.13 11.93
C GLN A 78 6.62 -8.49 11.12
N GLU A 79 7.68 -9.26 10.87
CA GLU A 79 8.81 -8.85 10.03
C GLU A 79 8.55 -9.11 8.54
N GLU A 80 7.63 -10.00 8.18
CA GLU A 80 7.41 -10.43 6.79
C GLU A 80 6.19 -9.80 6.12
N VAL A 81 5.20 -9.35 6.89
CA VAL A 81 3.92 -8.85 6.39
C VAL A 81 3.64 -7.47 6.97
N TYR A 82 3.17 -6.57 6.12
CA TYR A 82 2.70 -5.25 6.51
C TYR A 82 1.27 -5.05 6.03
N VAL A 83 0.35 -4.74 6.93
CA VAL A 83 -1.06 -4.49 6.62
C VAL A 83 -1.30 -2.99 6.56
N GLU A 84 -1.71 -2.50 5.40
CA GLU A 84 -2.21 -1.15 5.21
C GLU A 84 -3.74 -1.15 5.25
N ILE A 85 -4.31 -0.43 6.22
CA ILE A 85 -5.75 -0.26 6.31
C ILE A 85 -6.23 0.99 5.58
N GLN A 86 -7.28 0.83 4.79
CA GLN A 86 -7.95 1.88 4.05
C GLN A 86 -9.37 2.03 4.58
N TYR A 87 -9.70 3.23 5.03
CA TYR A 87 -11.01 3.56 5.56
C TYR A 87 -11.87 4.29 4.53
N VAL A 88 -13.10 3.83 4.37
CA VAL A 88 -14.11 4.50 3.55
C VAL A 88 -15.26 5.02 4.42
N SER A 89 -16.02 5.99 3.90
CA SER A 89 -17.17 6.53 4.63
C SER A 89 -18.27 5.48 4.82
N PHE A 90 -19.11 5.71 5.84
CA PHE A 90 -20.24 4.86 6.18
C PHE A 90 -21.10 4.50 4.96
N GLY A 91 -21.36 3.21 4.75
CA GLY A 91 -22.20 2.72 3.66
C GLY A 91 -21.58 2.80 2.25
N LEU A 92 -20.31 3.17 2.12
CA LEU A 92 -19.63 3.24 0.82
C LEU A 92 -18.74 2.02 0.50
N VAL A 93 -18.59 1.09 1.44
CA VAL A 93 -17.72 -0.10 1.31
C VAL A 93 -17.97 -0.85 0.01
N LYS A 94 -19.21 -1.24 -0.29
CA LYS A 94 -19.53 -1.95 -1.54
C LYS A 94 -19.18 -1.16 -2.79
N GLN A 95 -19.52 0.13 -2.83
CA GLN A 95 -19.24 0.97 -4.01
C GLN A 95 -17.73 1.11 -4.23
N SER A 96 -16.97 1.34 -3.16
CA SER A 96 -15.52 1.40 -3.19
C SER A 96 -14.90 0.08 -3.65
N LEU A 97 -15.38 -1.07 -3.15
CA LEU A 97 -14.91 -2.39 -3.57
C LEU A 97 -15.18 -2.67 -5.06
N ILE A 98 -16.38 -2.36 -5.55
CA ILE A 98 -16.71 -2.54 -6.97
C ILE A 98 -15.79 -1.70 -7.85
N LEU A 99 -15.58 -0.42 -7.49
CA LEU A 99 -14.68 0.47 -8.23
C LEU A 99 -13.23 -0.03 -8.19
N ALA A 100 -12.76 -0.48 -7.03
CA ALA A 100 -11.41 -1.04 -6.87
C ALA A 100 -11.21 -2.30 -7.71
N ILE A 101 -12.18 -3.22 -7.74
CA ILE A 101 -12.15 -4.44 -8.56
C ILE A 101 -12.12 -4.09 -10.06
N VAL A 102 -12.99 -3.19 -10.51
CA VAL A 102 -13.02 -2.74 -11.91
C VAL A 102 -11.73 -2.02 -12.31
N GLY A 103 -11.11 -1.31 -11.37
CA GLY A 103 -9.84 -0.61 -11.55
C GLY A 103 -8.59 -1.49 -11.42
N GLU A 104 -8.74 -2.82 -11.29
CA GLU A 104 -7.64 -3.77 -11.05
C GLU A 104 -6.80 -3.44 -9.80
N SER A 105 -7.42 -2.79 -8.82
CA SER A 105 -6.80 -2.36 -7.56
C SER A 105 -7.61 -2.83 -6.36
N ALA A 106 -8.15 -4.05 -6.43
CA ALA A 106 -8.94 -4.63 -5.35
C ALA A 106 -8.06 -4.86 -4.11
N PRO A 107 -8.55 -4.51 -2.90
CA PRO A 107 -7.83 -4.82 -1.68
C PRO A 107 -7.78 -6.34 -1.44
N ASP A 108 -6.76 -6.81 -0.74
CA ASP A 108 -6.60 -8.24 -0.42
C ASP A 108 -7.68 -8.72 0.55
N ILE A 109 -8.01 -7.87 1.51
CA ILE A 109 -8.95 -8.13 2.60
C ILE A 109 -9.96 -6.99 2.65
N PHE A 110 -11.20 -7.30 2.98
CA PHE A 110 -12.21 -6.27 3.17
C PHE A 110 -13.34 -6.71 4.09
N THR A 111 -14.03 -5.73 4.66
CA THR A 111 -15.31 -5.96 5.32
C THR A 111 -16.46 -5.86 4.31
N ILE A 112 -17.50 -6.67 4.49
CA ILE A 112 -18.77 -6.54 3.76
C ILE A 112 -19.90 -6.47 4.78
N PRO A 113 -20.75 -5.44 4.75
CA PRO A 113 -22.01 -5.42 5.49
C PRO A 113 -22.88 -6.63 5.13
N ASN A 114 -23.58 -7.22 6.11
CA ASN A 114 -24.35 -8.45 5.86
C ASN A 114 -25.35 -8.35 4.69
N GLU A 115 -25.95 -7.16 4.49
CA GLU A 115 -26.88 -6.88 3.39
C GLU A 115 -26.25 -6.94 2.00
N ASP A 116 -24.92 -6.78 1.91
CA ASP A 116 -24.19 -6.79 0.65
C ASP A 116 -23.46 -8.12 0.39
N PHE A 117 -23.41 -9.03 1.37
CA PHE A 117 -22.64 -10.26 1.30
C PHE A 117 -23.05 -11.15 0.12
N ASP A 118 -24.35 -11.36 -0.07
CA ASP A 118 -24.89 -12.21 -1.14
C ASP A 118 -24.46 -11.74 -2.54
N TYR A 119 -24.33 -10.42 -2.75
CA TYR A 119 -23.86 -9.87 -4.01
C TYR A 119 -22.44 -10.36 -4.35
N PHE A 120 -21.52 -10.38 -3.38
CA PHE A 120 -20.14 -10.83 -3.62
C PHE A 120 -20.03 -12.35 -3.77
N VAL A 121 -20.91 -13.10 -3.08
CA VAL A 121 -21.02 -14.56 -3.25
C VAL A 121 -21.50 -14.90 -4.67
N GLU A 122 -22.58 -14.27 -5.13
CA GLU A 122 -23.16 -14.49 -6.46
C GLU A 122 -22.18 -14.19 -7.61
N HIS A 123 -21.25 -13.26 -7.40
CA HIS A 123 -20.23 -12.89 -8.38
C HIS A 123 -18.89 -13.62 -8.18
N GLU A 124 -18.84 -14.62 -7.29
CA GLU A 124 -17.65 -15.44 -7.03
C GLU A 124 -16.40 -14.62 -6.65
N LEU A 125 -16.60 -13.49 -5.95
CA LEU A 125 -15.51 -12.55 -5.61
C LEU A 125 -14.76 -12.91 -4.32
N LEU A 126 -15.24 -13.91 -3.59
CA LEU A 126 -14.77 -14.27 -2.26
C LEU A 126 -13.94 -15.55 -2.29
N LEU A 127 -12.78 -15.52 -1.63
CA LEU A 127 -11.96 -16.70 -1.44
C LEU A 127 -12.60 -17.66 -0.41
N PRO A 128 -12.83 -18.95 -0.73
CA PRO A 128 -13.24 -19.94 0.25
C PRO A 128 -12.18 -20.15 1.34
N LEU A 129 -12.62 -20.07 2.59
CA LEU A 129 -11.80 -20.22 3.78
C LEU A 129 -12.21 -21.51 4.50
N GLU A 130 -11.24 -22.33 4.90
CA GLU A 130 -11.50 -23.49 5.74
C GLU A 130 -11.47 -23.08 7.22
N THR A 131 -12.52 -23.39 7.97
CA THR A 131 -12.56 -23.17 9.42
C THR A 131 -11.82 -24.28 10.16
N GLN A 132 -11.56 -24.09 11.46
CA GLN A 132 -10.95 -25.12 12.32
C GLN A 132 -11.76 -26.44 12.34
N ASP A 133 -13.08 -26.38 12.12
CA ASP A 133 -13.97 -27.54 12.04
C ASP A 133 -13.97 -28.21 10.65
N GLY A 134 -13.12 -27.78 9.73
CA GLY A 134 -13.06 -28.29 8.35
C GLY A 134 -14.23 -27.85 7.47
N LYS A 135 -15.00 -26.83 7.87
CA LYS A 135 -16.10 -26.29 7.05
C LYS A 135 -15.58 -25.17 6.16
N GLN A 136 -16.06 -25.10 4.93
CA GLN A 136 -15.79 -23.97 4.06
C GLN A 136 -16.76 -22.82 4.34
N VAL A 137 -16.21 -21.62 4.51
CA VAL A 137 -16.94 -20.36 4.66
C VAL A 137 -16.34 -19.32 3.72
N LEU A 138 -17.15 -18.37 3.25
CA LEU A 138 -16.71 -17.31 2.32
C LEU A 138 -16.38 -15.99 3.03
N GLY A 139 -16.57 -15.92 4.34
CA GLY A 139 -16.27 -14.77 5.17
C GLY A 139 -16.37 -15.13 6.65
N LEU A 140 -15.60 -14.44 7.47
CA LEU A 140 -15.56 -14.64 8.92
C LEU A 140 -16.39 -13.56 9.62
N ASP A 141 -17.22 -13.98 10.56
CA ASP A 141 -17.91 -13.06 11.45
C ASP A 141 -16.91 -12.45 12.44
N TYR A 142 -16.97 -11.14 12.63
CA TYR A 142 -16.13 -10.43 13.57
C TYR A 142 -16.98 -9.78 14.67
N PRO A 143 -16.70 -10.02 15.96
CA PRO A 143 -17.45 -9.45 17.07
C PRO A 143 -17.56 -7.93 16.99
N GLY A 144 -18.78 -7.39 17.15
CA GLY A 144 -19.03 -5.94 17.13
C GLY A 144 -19.18 -5.32 15.74
N ILE A 145 -19.05 -6.11 14.66
CA ILE A 145 -19.24 -5.64 13.28
C ILE A 145 -20.47 -6.35 12.67
N PRO A 146 -21.51 -5.63 12.23
CA PRO A 146 -22.64 -6.21 11.51
C PRO A 146 -22.28 -6.56 10.05
N GLY A 147 -21.28 -7.42 9.87
CA GLY A 147 -20.73 -7.80 8.59
C GLY A 147 -19.71 -8.93 8.68
N LYS A 148 -19.06 -9.23 7.56
CA LYS A 148 -18.05 -10.28 7.45
C LYS A 148 -16.73 -9.74 6.95
N ILE A 149 -15.63 -10.25 7.49
CA ILE A 149 -14.29 -10.04 6.95
C ILE A 149 -14.02 -11.12 5.91
N CYS A 150 -13.66 -10.72 4.70
CA CYS A 150 -13.48 -11.61 3.56
C CYS A 150 -12.13 -11.37 2.89
N ILE A 151 -11.66 -12.37 2.13
CA ILE A 151 -10.47 -12.28 1.29
C ILE A 151 -10.89 -12.24 -0.17
N PHE A 152 -10.28 -11.35 -0.95
CA PHE A 152 -10.52 -11.28 -2.39
C PHE A 152 -10.05 -12.55 -3.10
N VAL A 153 -10.88 -13.15 -3.95
CA VAL A 153 -10.54 -14.40 -4.64
C VAL A 153 -9.25 -14.31 -5.47
N ALA A 154 -9.01 -13.16 -6.09
CA ALA A 154 -7.89 -12.95 -7.00
C ALA A 154 -6.65 -12.32 -6.35
N THR A 155 -6.60 -12.16 -5.02
CA THR A 155 -5.38 -11.73 -4.34
C THR A 155 -4.21 -12.68 -4.64
N GLU A 156 -3.03 -12.11 -4.86
CA GLU A 156 -1.77 -12.86 -4.96
C GLU A 156 -1.29 -13.33 -3.57
N ASN A 157 -1.70 -12.65 -2.51
CA ASN A 157 -1.20 -12.81 -1.14
C ASN A 157 -2.11 -13.68 -0.25
N LYS A 158 -2.71 -14.74 -0.80
CA LYS A 158 -3.74 -15.56 -0.13
C LYS A 158 -3.32 -16.08 1.25
N GLU A 159 -2.09 -16.58 1.36
CA GLU A 159 -1.57 -17.14 2.61
C GLU A 159 -1.36 -16.06 3.67
N ALA A 160 -0.78 -14.92 3.30
CA ALA A 160 -0.56 -13.80 4.20
C ALA A 160 -1.90 -13.21 4.67
N ALA A 161 -2.85 -13.02 3.75
CA ALA A 161 -4.19 -12.57 4.06
C ALA A 161 -4.88 -13.53 5.04
N ARG A 162 -4.74 -14.84 4.83
CA ARG A 162 -5.30 -15.85 5.74
C ARG A 162 -4.70 -15.77 7.14
N LYS A 163 -3.37 -15.69 7.26
CA LYS A 163 -2.67 -15.54 8.55
C LYS A 163 -3.14 -14.31 9.32
N PHE A 164 -3.31 -13.18 8.62
CA PHE A 164 -3.83 -11.96 9.24
C PHE A 164 -5.29 -12.11 9.70
N LEU A 165 -6.16 -12.76 8.91
CA LEU A 165 -7.53 -13.06 9.34
C LEU A 165 -7.57 -13.96 10.58
N ASP A 166 -6.72 -14.99 10.64
CA ASP A 166 -6.64 -15.87 11.81
C ASP A 166 -6.20 -15.07 13.05
N TYR A 167 -5.23 -14.16 12.92
CA TYR A 167 -4.83 -13.23 13.99
C TYR A 167 -5.99 -12.34 14.47
N LEU A 168 -6.77 -11.76 13.55
CA LEU A 168 -7.92 -10.94 13.92
C LEU A 168 -8.96 -11.74 14.71
N VAL A 169 -9.26 -12.96 14.30
CA VAL A 169 -10.22 -13.83 15.01
C VAL A 169 -9.69 -14.23 16.38
N GLU A 170 -8.41 -14.55 16.50
CA GLU A 170 -7.78 -14.85 17.79
C GLU A 170 -7.87 -13.65 18.74
N ALA A 171 -7.46 -12.47 18.29
CA ALA A 171 -7.54 -11.24 19.08
C ALA A 171 -8.98 -10.90 19.50
N ALA A 172 -9.96 -11.14 18.63
CA ALA A 172 -11.36 -10.93 18.96
C ALA A 172 -11.88 -11.92 20.01
N ASN A 173 -11.45 -13.18 19.95
CA ASN A 173 -11.81 -14.18 20.96
C ASN A 173 -11.18 -13.86 22.32
N GLU A 174 -9.94 -13.40 22.35
CA GLU A 174 -9.27 -12.96 23.58
C GLU A 174 -10.01 -11.79 24.23
N ALA A 175 -10.41 -10.79 23.44
CA ALA A 175 -11.18 -9.64 23.91
C ALA A 175 -12.59 -10.01 24.44
N LEU A 176 -13.15 -11.14 24.00
CA LEU A 176 -14.42 -11.67 24.52
C LEU A 176 -14.24 -12.51 25.80
N ILE A 177 -13.04 -13.04 26.05
CA ILE A 177 -12.73 -13.91 27.20
C ILE A 177 -12.22 -13.08 28.39
N THR A 178 -11.73 -11.86 28.18
CA THR A 178 -11.46 -10.90 29.26
C THR A 178 -12.73 -10.10 29.60
N PRO A 179 -13.55 -10.51 30.58
CA PRO A 179 -14.49 -9.56 31.16
C PRO A 179 -13.63 -8.49 31.83
N GLU A 180 -13.53 -7.32 31.23
CA GLU A 180 -13.07 -6.16 31.97
C GLU A 180 -13.99 -6.02 33.18
N ASN A 181 -13.40 -6.30 34.35
CA ASN A 181 -13.76 -5.74 35.63
C ASN A 181 -13.76 -4.21 35.51
N HIS A 182 -14.81 -3.65 34.92
CA HIS A 182 -15.24 -2.30 35.19
C HIS A 182 -16.38 -2.36 36.19
N SER A 183 -16.04 -2.84 37.39
CA SER A 183 -16.71 -2.44 38.61
C SER A 183 -15.94 -1.28 39.23
N ASP A 184 -16.70 -0.19 39.42
CA ASP A 184 -16.46 1.03 40.20
C ASP A 184 -15.83 2.24 39.50
#